data_AF-A0A842W7S9-F1
#
_entry.id   AF-A0A842W7S9-F1
#
_cell.length_a   1.000
_cell.length_b   1.000
_cell.length_c   1.000
_cell.angle_alpha   90.00
_cell.angle_beta   90.00
_cell.angle_gamma   90.00
#
_symmetry.space_group_name_H-M   'P 1'
#
loop_
_entity.id
_entity.type
_entity.pdbx_description
1 polymer ?
#
loop_
_entity_poly.entity_id
_entity_poly.type
_entity_poly.pdbx_seq_one_letter_code
_entity_poly.pdbx_strand_id
1 'polypeptide(L)' 'MKRKRCKWYSVCPIKYYTDQGKLEDYWVKNYCLKGNKDCIRYQKEENCEYHPDNMLPDGTIREDLH' A
#
# COMPACT_ATOMS: atom_id res chain seq x y z
N MET A 1 -7.83 -12.90 -16.21
CA MET A 1 -6.74 -12.80 -15.21
C MET A 1 -7.34 -12.53 -13.84
N LYS A 2 -7.15 -13.41 -12.85
CA LYS A 2 -7.57 -13.13 -11.47
C LYS A 2 -6.74 -11.96 -10.95
N ARG A 3 -7.39 -10.84 -10.62
CA ARG A 3 -6.79 -9.73 -9.86
C ARG A 3 -6.26 -10.30 -8.55
N LYS A 4 -4.94 -10.47 -8.44
CA LYS A 4 -4.33 -11.05 -7.24
C LYS A 4 -4.25 -9.93 -6.20
N ARG A 5 -5.06 -10.03 -5.16
CA ARG A 5 -5.01 -9.11 -4.02
C ARG A 5 -3.66 -9.26 -3.32
N CYS A 6 -3.08 -8.16 -2.85
CA CYS A 6 -1.91 -8.15 -2.00
C CYS A 6 -2.10 -9.04 -0.76
N LYS A 7 -1.03 -9.77 -0.38
CA LYS A 7 -0.93 -10.58 0.85
C LYS A 7 -1.31 -9.80 2.11
N TRP A 8 -0.84 -8.56 2.24
CA TRP A 8 -1.07 -7.70 3.41
C TRP A 8 -2.23 -6.71 3.25
N TYR A 9 -3.07 -6.84 2.22
CA TYR A 9 -4.10 -5.85 1.93
C TYR A 9 -5.00 -5.50 3.13
N SER A 10 -5.39 -6.49 3.93
CA SER A 10 -6.29 -6.28 5.07
C SER A 10 -5.69 -5.50 6.24
N VAL A 11 -4.37 -5.41 6.33
CA VAL A 11 -3.65 -4.75 7.43
C VAL A 11 -2.80 -3.57 6.95
N CYS A 12 -2.66 -3.38 5.64
CA CYS A 12 -1.81 -2.35 5.07
C CYS A 12 -2.41 -0.94 5.30
N PRO A 13 -1.59 0.05 5.73
CA PRO A 13 -2.02 1.43 5.93
C PRO A 13 -2.69 2.06 4.70
N ILE A 14 -2.30 1.66 3.49
CA ILE A 14 -2.92 2.15 2.25
C ILE A 14 -4.42 1.83 2.20
N LYS A 15 -4.82 0.62 2.61
CA LYS A 15 -6.24 0.27 2.68
C LYS A 15 -6.92 1.11 3.77
N TYR A 16 -6.29 1.22 4.93
CA TYR A 16 -6.82 1.99 6.07
C TYR A 16 -7.09 3.45 5.69
N TYR A 17 -6.10 4.15 5.13
CA TYR A 17 -6.27 5.56 4.73
C TYR A 17 -7.29 5.74 3.61
N THR A 18 -7.36 4.80 2.65
CA THR A 18 -8.40 4.85 1.60
C THR A 18 -9.79 4.61 2.16
N ASP A 19 -9.98 3.67 3.08
CA ASP A 19 -11.28 3.43 3.72
C ASP A 19 -11.75 4.63 4.57
N GLN A 20 -10.80 5.40 5.12
CA GLN A 20 -11.08 6.65 5.83
C GLN A 20 -11.28 7.87 4.90
N GLY A 21 -11.15 7.69 3.58
CA GLY A 21 -11.24 8.80 2.62
C GLY A 21 -10.06 9.77 2.63
N LYS A 22 -8.98 9.45 3.37
CA LYS A 22 -7.75 10.27 3.46
C LYS A 22 -6.81 10.07 2.27
N LEU A 23 -6.94 8.94 1.58
CA LEU A 23 -6.10 8.56 0.45
C LEU A 23 -6.96 8.10 -0.73
N GLU A 24 -6.68 8.62 -1.92
CA GLU A 24 -7.39 8.28 -3.14
C GLU A 24 -7.34 6.78 -3.47
N ASP A 25 -8.41 6.27 -4.09
CA ASP A 25 -8.54 4.84 -4.42
C ASP A 25 -7.57 4.36 -5.51
N TYR A 26 -6.85 5.29 -6.15
CA TYR A 26 -5.80 5.06 -7.14
C TYR A 26 -4.80 4.01 -6.65
N TRP A 27 -4.32 4.14 -5.39
CA TRP A 27 -3.31 3.26 -4.83
C TRP A 27 -3.81 1.82 -4.67
N VAL A 28 -5.03 1.66 -4.15
CA VAL A 28 -5.66 0.34 -3.99
C VAL A 28 -5.88 -0.31 -5.36
N LYS A 29 -6.41 0.44 -6.33
CA LYS A 29 -6.76 -0.09 -7.66
C LYS A 29 -5.52 -0.44 -8.50
N ASN A 30 -4.46 0.37 -8.43
CA ASN A 30 -3.29 0.20 -9.27
C ASN A 30 -2.17 -0.62 -8.64
N TYR A 31 -2.09 -0.67 -7.32
CA TYR A 31 -1.12 -1.51 -6.63
C TYR A 31 -1.83 -2.71 -5.99
N CYS A 32 -2.67 -2.47 -4.97
CA CYS A 32 -3.13 -3.53 -4.06
C CYS A 32 -3.92 -4.67 -4.72
N LEU A 33 -4.69 -4.35 -5.76
CA LEU A 33 -5.53 -5.31 -6.48
C LEU A 33 -4.88 -5.89 -7.76
N LYS A 34 -3.60 -5.57 -8.03
CA LYS A 34 -2.85 -6.06 -9.19
C LYS A 34 -1.64 -6.93 -8.82
N GLY A 35 -1.53 -7.34 -7.56
CA GLY A 35 -0.49 -8.25 -7.08
C GLY A 35 0.68 -7.56 -6.38
N ASN A 36 0.70 -6.22 -6.33
CA ASN A 36 1.64 -5.43 -5.52
C ASN A 36 3.14 -5.62 -5.80
N LYS A 37 3.54 -6.19 -6.94
CA LYS A 37 4.95 -6.43 -7.24
C LYS A 37 5.77 -5.14 -7.34
N ASP A 38 5.15 -4.08 -7.85
CA ASP A 38 5.78 -2.75 -8.01
C ASP A 38 5.56 -1.84 -6.79
N CYS A 39 5.01 -2.38 -5.69
CA CYS A 39 4.83 -1.63 -4.44
C CYS A 39 6.09 -1.74 -3.58
N ILE A 40 6.77 -0.63 -3.32
CA ILE A 40 7.98 -0.58 -2.48
C ILE A 40 7.68 -1.07 -1.07
N ARG A 41 6.54 -0.71 -0.49
CA ARG A 41 6.13 -1.26 0.84
C ARG A 41 6.10 -2.78 0.83
N TYR A 42 5.53 -3.40 -0.20
CA TYR A 42 5.47 -4.86 -0.32
C TYR A 42 6.88 -5.48 -0.32
N GLN A 43 7.80 -4.89 -1.08
CA GLN A 43 9.18 -5.36 -1.16
C GLN A 43 9.89 -5.23 0.20
N LYS A 44 9.65 -4.13 0.93
CA LYS A 44 10.19 -3.91 2.27
C LYS A 44 9.65 -4.91 3.29
N GLU A 45 8.35 -5.19 3.27
CA GLU A 45 7.73 -6.22 4.12
C GLU A 45 8.33 -7.62 3.85
N GLU A 46 8.50 -8.03 2.58
CA GLU A 46 9.10 -9.33 2.27
C GLU A 46 10.58 -9.42 2.71
N ASN A 47 11.28 -8.28 2.76
CA ASN A 47 12.68 -8.18 3.19
C ASN A 47 12.85 -7.88 4.69
N CYS A 48 11.75 -7.82 5.47
CA CYS A 48 11.76 -7.41 6.87
C CYS A 48 12.42 -6.03 7.12
N GLU A 49 12.31 -5.12 6.16
CA GLU A 49 12.85 -3.77 6.25
C GLU A 49 11.83 -2.80 6.85
N TYR A 50 12.30 -1.97 7.78
CA TYR A 50 11.50 -0.90 8.35
C TYR A 50 11.03 0.10 7.28
N HIS A 51 9.77 0.52 7.40
CA HIS A 51 9.18 1.65 6.70
C HIS A 51 7.99 2.20 7.49
N PRO A 52 7.73 3.51 7.45
CA PRO A 52 6.64 4.12 8.19
C PRO A 52 5.28 3.88 7.52
N ASP A 53 4.19 4.00 8.29
CA ASP A 53 2.83 3.77 7.79
C ASP A 53 2.38 4.79 6.74
N ASN A 54 2.90 6.01 6.80
CA ASN A 54 2.62 7.07 5.85
C ASN A 54 3.45 7.01 4.55
N MET A 55 4.25 5.96 4.35
CA MET A 55 4.89 5.67 3.07
C MET A 55 3.85 5.15 2.07
N LEU A 56 3.84 5.67 0.85
CA LEU A 56 3.00 5.23 -0.25
C LEU A 56 3.62 4.04 -1.01
N PRO A 57 2.84 3.34 -1.86
CA PRO A 57 3.35 2.24 -2.69
C PRO A 57 4.55 2.58 -3.58
N ASP A 58 4.71 3.84 -4.00
CA ASP A 58 5.84 4.31 -4.80
C ASP A 58 7.06 4.72 -3.97
N GLY A 59 6.98 4.62 -2.64
CA GLY A 59 8.03 5.02 -1.69
C GLY A 59 7.95 6.46 -1.18
N THR A 60 7.04 7.28 -1.70
CA THR A 60 6.85 8.66 -1.25
C THR A 60 6.31 8.69 0.18
N ILE A 61 6.83 9.57 1.04
CA ILE A 61 6.29 9.79 2.39
C ILE A 61 5.26 10.93 2.36
N ARG A 62 4.06 10.66 2.85
CA ARG A 62 2.97 11.64 2.99
C ARG A 62 2.80 12.04 4.45
N GLU A 63 3.47 13.11 4.87
CA GLU A 63 3.43 13.59 6.25
C GLU A 63 2.02 13.98 6.74
N ASP A 64 1.10 14.26 5.81
CA ASP A 64 -0.30 14.55 6.08
C ASP A 64 -1.16 13.31 6.39
N LEU A 65 -0.62 12.09 6.26
CA LEU A 65 -1.31 10.86 6.63
C LEU A 65 -0.96 10.43 8.06
N HIS A 66 -1.93 10.59 8.96
CA HIS A 66 -1.90 10.18 10.37
C HIS A 66 -3.27 9.62 10.79
#